data_AF-A0A929IIF4-F1
#
_entry.id   AF-A0A929IIF4-F1
#
_cell.length_a   1.000
_cell.length_b   1.000
_cell.length_c   1.000
_cell.angle_alpha   90.00
_cell.angle_beta   90.00
_cell.angle_gamma   90.00
#
_symmetry.space_group_name_H-M   'P 1'
#
loop_
_entity.id
_entity.type
_entity.pdbx_description
1 polymer ?
#
loop_
_entity_poly.entity_id
_entity_poly.type
_entity_poly.pdbx_seq_one_letter_code
_entity_poly.pdbx_strand_id
1 'polypeptide(L)' 'MANVTVRNLDDAVVEALKKRARANNRSLEGELRQLLTDAAKPVGVPDPRALADRIAAMTPDRPHGDRRR' A
#
# COMPACT_ATOMS: atom_id res chain seq x y z
N MET A 1 -7.57 11.77 -15.06
CA MET A 1 -7.87 11.67 -13.61
C MET A 1 -9.02 10.69 -13.43
N ALA A 2 -8.91 9.74 -12.50
CA ALA A 2 -10.02 8.87 -12.15
C ALA A 2 -10.90 9.57 -11.10
N ASN A 3 -12.21 9.37 -11.17
CA ASN A 3 -13.17 9.88 -10.20
C ASN A 3 -13.82 8.68 -9.49
N VAL A 4 -13.91 8.75 -8.16
CA VAL A 4 -14.53 7.73 -7.32
C VAL A 4 -15.69 8.37 -6.57
N THR A 5 -16.90 7.84 -6.76
CA THR A 5 -18.09 8.28 -6.02
C THR A 5 -18.48 7.20 -5.03
N VAL A 6 -18.44 7.53 -3.73
CA VAL A 6 -18.92 6.65 -2.66
C VAL A 6 -20.35 7.06 -2.33
N ARG A 7 -21.30 6.15 -2.50
CA ARG A 7 -22.73 6.39 -2.19
C ARG A 7 -23.06 5.82 -0.82
N ASN A 8 -24.09 6.39 -0.18
CA ASN A 8 -24.62 5.93 1.09
C ASN A 8 -23.58 5.90 2.23
N LEU A 9 -22.69 6.90 2.24
CA LEU A 9 -21.71 7.08 3.30
C LEU A 9 -22.41 7.73 4.50
N ASP A 10 -22.19 7.15 5.68
CA ASP A 10 -22.76 7.65 6.92
C ASP A 10 -22.26 9.07 7.23
N ASP A 11 -23.18 9.96 7.62
CA ASP A 11 -22.85 11.36 7.93
C ASP A 11 -21.84 11.49 9.06
N ALA A 12 -21.84 10.58 10.04
CA ALA A 12 -20.85 10.59 11.12
C ALA A 12 -19.43 10.34 10.59
N VAL A 13 -19.29 9.50 9.55
CA VAL A 13 -18.00 9.24 8.89
C VAL A 13 -17.53 10.49 8.14
N VAL A 14 -18.44 11.17 7.44
CA VAL A 14 -18.13 12.43 6.74
C VAL A 14 -17.63 13.50 7.72
N GLU A 15 -18.30 13.64 8.87
CA GLU A 15 -17.91 14.61 9.90
C GLU A 15 -16.55 14.26 10.54
N ALA A 16 -16.28 12.98 10.78
CA ALA A 16 -14.97 12.53 11.26
C ALA A 16 -13.85 12.86 10.26
N LEU A 17 -14.09 12.62 8.96
CA LEU A 17 -13.13 12.93 7.90
C LEU A 17 -12.90 14.44 7.74
N LYS A 18 -13.94 15.27 7.87
CA LYS A 18 -13.80 16.73 7.89
C LYS A 18 -12.94 17.22 9.06
N LYS A 19 -13.14 16.67 10.26
CA LYS A 19 -12.32 16.98 11.43
C LYS A 19 -10.86 16.60 11.20
N ARG A 20 -10.62 15.41 10.64
CA ARG A 20 -9.27 14.94 10.28
C ARG A 20 -8.60 15.84 9.24
N ALA A 21 -9.33 16.24 8.20
CA ALA A 21 -8.83 17.14 7.16
C ALA A 21 -8.43 18.51 7.74
N ARG A 22 -9.26 19.08 8.63
CA ARG A 22 -8.97 20.31 9.38
C ARG A 22 -7.71 20.18 10.24
N ALA A 23 -7.56 19.08 10.98
CA ALA A 23 -6.38 18.83 11.79
C ALA A 23 -5.09 18.73 10.95
N ASN A 24 -5.19 18.17 9.74
CA ASN A 24 -4.07 18.05 8.80
C ASN A 24 -3.85 19.30 7.92
N ASN A 25 -4.59 20.40 8.13
CA ASN A 25 -4.57 21.61 7.30
C ASN A 25 -4.76 21.32 5.79
N ARG A 26 -5.63 20.34 5.46
CA ARG A 26 -5.94 19.95 4.08
C ARG A 26 -7.43 20.09 3.81
N SER A 27 -7.78 20.27 2.53
CA SER A 27 -9.17 20.13 2.08
C SER A 27 -9.64 18.68 2.22
N LEU A 28 -10.96 18.46 2.33
CA LEU A 28 -11.53 17.12 2.45
C LEU A 28 -11.09 16.19 1.29
N GLU A 29 -11.10 16.69 0.06
CA GLU A 29 -10.60 15.94 -1.11
C GLU A 29 -9.12 15.59 -0.97
N GLY A 30 -8.30 16.53 -0.47
CA GLY A 30 -6.87 16.31 -0.28
C GLY A 30 -6.57 15.24 0.77
N GLU A 31 -7.33 15.25 1.88
CA GLU A 31 -7.23 14.22 2.91
C GLU A 31 -7.70 12.86 2.39
N LEU A 32 -8.83 12.80 1.67
CA LEU A 32 -9.31 11.57 1.05
C LEU A 32 -8.31 11.00 0.05
N ARG A 33 -7.71 11.85 -0.79
CA ARG A 33 -6.67 11.43 -1.72
C ARG A 33 -5.47 10.83 -0.98
N GLN A 34 -5.01 11.48 0.09
CA GLN A 34 -3.90 10.93 0.87
C GLN A 34 -4.27 9.60 1.53
N LEU A 35 -5.45 9.53 2.16
CA LEU A 35 -5.93 8.31 2.81
C LEU A 35 -6.04 7.15 1.82
N LEU A 36 -6.60 7.39 0.62
CA LEU A 36 -6.70 6.37 -0.43
C LEU A 36 -5.32 5.97 -0.97
N THR A 37 -4.42 6.93 -1.17
CA THR A 37 -3.03 6.64 -1.59
C THR A 37 -2.31 5.80 -0.55
N ASP A 38 -2.46 6.12 0.73
CA ASP A 38 -1.83 5.39 1.82
C ASP A 38 -2.43 3.99 1.99
N ALA A 39 -3.76 3.87 1.93
CA ALA A 39 -4.46 2.59 1.98
C ALA A 39 -4.19 1.70 0.76
N ALA A 40 -3.90 2.30 -0.40
CA ALA A 40 -3.51 1.59 -1.61
C ALA A 40 -2.03 1.17 -1.61
N LYS A 41 -1.22 1.62 -0.65
CA LYS A 41 0.13 1.07 -0.50
C LYS A 41 -0.01 -0.41 -0.16
N PRO A 42 0.70 -1.30 -0.88
CA PRO A 42 0.63 -2.72 -0.61
C PRO A 42 1.14 -2.99 0.82
N VAL A 43 0.22 -3.30 1.72
CA VAL A 43 0.56 -3.85 3.03
C VAL A 43 1.02 -5.27 2.80
N GLY A 44 2.34 -5.48 2.77
CA GLY A 44 2.91 -6.82 2.85
C GLY A 44 3.14 -7.57 1.53
N VAL A 45 3.38 -6.88 0.41
CA VAL A 45 4.21 -7.52 -0.61
C VAL A 45 5.65 -7.21 -0.23
N PRO A 46 6.43 -8.14 0.36
CA PRO A 46 7.87 -7.94 0.45
C PRO A 46 8.32 -7.63 -0.97
N ASP A 47 9.05 -6.53 -1.13
CA ASP A 47 9.64 -6.17 -2.40
C ASP A 47 10.23 -7.46 -3.00
N PRO A 48 9.79 -7.92 -4.19
CA PRO A 48 10.17 -9.23 -4.70
C PRO A 48 11.69 -9.36 -4.82
N ARG A 49 12.40 -8.24 -4.96
CA ARG A 49 13.86 -8.17 -4.86
C ARG A 49 14.34 -8.44 -3.44
N ALA A 50 13.75 -7.80 -2.42
CA ALA A 50 14.09 -8.05 -1.02
C ALA A 50 13.81 -9.50 -0.57
N LEU A 51 12.75 -10.14 -1.09
CA LEU A 51 12.49 -11.55 -0.87
C LEU A 51 13.55 -12.43 -1.56
N ALA A 52 13.90 -12.13 -2.81
CA ALA A 52 14.94 -12.85 -3.54
C ALA A 52 16.32 -12.73 -2.87
N ASP A 53 16.68 -11.54 -2.38
CA ASP A 53 17.93 -11.27 -1.67
C ASP A 53 18.03 -12.08 -0.37
N ARG A 54 16.94 -12.15 0.39
CA ARG A 54 16.85 -12.95 1.60
C ARG A 54 16.95 -14.46 1.31
N ILE A 55 16.33 -14.94 0.23
CA ILE A 55 16.43 -16.35 -0.19
C ILE A 55 17.86 -16.67 -0.66
N ALA A 56 18.49 -15.76 -1.41
CA ALA A 56 19.87 -15.88 -1.86
C ALA A 56 20.84 -15.95 -0.66
N ALA A 57 20.65 -15.08 0.35
CA ALA A 57 21.47 -15.06 1.56
C ALA A 57 21.35 -16.34 2.42
N MET A 58 20.22 -17.05 2.35
CA MET A 58 20.02 -18.32 3.06
C MET A 58 20.50 -19.54 2.27
N THR A 59 20.84 -19.38 0.98
CA THR A 59 21.26 -20.49 0.12
C THR A 59 22.79 -20.56 0.12
N PRO A 60 23.41 -21.64 0.63
CA PRO A 60 24.86 -21.81 0.56
C PRO A 60 25.32 -21.94 -0.90
N ASP A 61 26.48 -21.36 -1.20
CA ASP A 61 27.15 -21.46 -2.51
C ASP A 61 27.54 -22.91 -2.78
N ARG A 62 26.58 -23.67 -3.31
CA ARG A 62 26.80 -25.00 -3.84
C ARG A 62 26.42 -24.97 -5.30
N PRO A 63 27.32 -25.37 -6.22
CA PRO A 63 26.96 -25.52 -7.61
C PRO A 63 25.82 -26.53 -7.71
N HIS A 64 24.63 -26.06 -8.10
CA HIS A 64 23.55 -26.96 -8.50
C HIS A 64 23.99 -27.62 -9.80
N GLY A 65 24.51 -28.83 -9.69
CA GLY A 65 24.88 -29.64 -10.84
C GLY A 65 23.64 -29.93 -11.68
N ASP A 66 23.52 -29.26 -12.83
CA ASP A 66 22.53 -29.57 -13.84
C ASP A 66 22.78 -30.99 -14.36
N ARG A 67 22.02 -31.97 -13.86
CA ARG A 67 21.94 -33.30 -14.46
C ARG A 67 20.84 -33.30 -15.51
N ARG A 68 21.09 -32.64 -16.65
CA ARG A 68 20.40 -32.97 -17.89
C ARG A 68 21.11 -34.17 -18.51
N ARG A 69 20.40 -35.30 -18.48
CA ARG A 69 20.75 -36.55 -19.12
C ARG A 69 20.09 -36.62 -20.50
#